data_AF-A0A349VT19-F1
#
_entry.id   AF-A0A349VT19-F1
#
_cell.length_a   1.000
_cell.length_b   1.000
_cell.length_c   1.000
_cell.angle_alpha   90.00
_cell.angle_beta   90.00
_cell.angle_gamma   90.00
#
_symmetry.space_group_name_H-M   'P 1'
#
loop_
_entity.id
_entity.type
_entity.pdbx_description
1 polymer ?
#
loop_
_entity_poly.entity_id
_entity_poly.type
_entity_poly.pdbx_seq_one_letter_code
_entity_poly.pdbx_strand_id
1 'polypeptide(L)'
;MLRKYSNHRTIQDNIRLGGITAFSAGMVNVASVIVFFSFTSNVTGYYAVFAQEIAKGNWYQGAVVLFWILLFLVGSMLSNLIIIHGKGRFSSYLTHSIPLVLEILSILFVGIYLDVFYEDSLKETEILVGALLFAMGLQNGLTASISNSVVKTTHLTGLTTDLAILISMFTKESNRSNKALVDKFHLLLSIVSAYVVGGLVSGISFTYLSNKTFYVVCFVLLVIGLYDHYKLYLLKKQFVNHHRQPVAA
;
A
#
# COMPACT_ATOMS: atom_id res chain seq x y z
N MET A 1 11.49 2.76 7.03
CA MET A 1 10.85 2.38 5.76
C MET A 1 10.77 3.56 4.77
N LEU A 2 10.47 4.79 5.18
CA LEU A 2 10.32 5.98 4.32
C LEU A 2 11.59 6.86 4.17
N ARG A 3 12.76 6.34 4.54
CA ARG A 3 13.95 7.20 4.79
C ARG A 3 14.96 7.22 3.66
N LYS A 4 14.96 6.16 2.87
CA LYS A 4 15.98 5.91 1.86
C LYS A 4 15.31 5.81 0.50
N TYR A 5 15.86 6.53 -0.46
CA TYR A 5 15.61 6.29 -1.87
C TYR A 5 16.26 4.97 -2.32
N SER A 6 15.74 4.39 -3.41
CA SER A 6 16.11 3.09 -4.00
C SER A 6 17.60 2.73 -3.86
N ASN A 7 18.52 3.64 -4.22
CA ASN A 7 19.97 3.37 -4.30
C ASN A 7 20.66 3.00 -2.96
N HIS A 8 19.99 3.11 -1.81
CA HIS A 8 20.58 2.83 -0.49
C HIS A 8 19.80 1.75 0.30
N ARG A 9 18.81 1.10 -0.31
CA ARG A 9 17.93 0.14 0.39
C ARG A 9 18.50 -1.27 0.33
N THR A 10 18.41 -1.97 1.46
CA THR A 10 18.67 -3.41 1.53
C THR A 10 17.38 -4.18 1.26
N ILE A 11 17.50 -5.48 0.95
CA ILE A 11 16.34 -6.37 0.81
C ILE A 11 15.50 -6.38 2.09
N GLN A 12 16.14 -6.33 3.26
CA GLN A 12 15.43 -6.22 4.55
C GLN A 12 14.61 -4.92 4.68
N ASP A 13 15.10 -3.80 4.13
CA ASP A 13 14.35 -2.54 4.09
C ASP A 13 13.12 -2.62 3.16
N ASN A 14 13.19 -3.46 2.11
CA ASN A 14 12.07 -3.72 1.20
C ASN A 14 11.08 -4.74 1.77
N ILE A 15 11.55 -5.75 2.51
CA ILE A 15 10.68 -6.68 3.27
C ILE A 15 9.87 -5.91 4.29
N ARG A 16 10.50 -5.03 5.07
CA ARG A 16 9.79 -4.21 6.07
C ARG A 16 8.79 -3.25 5.42
N LEU A 17 9.19 -2.58 4.33
CA LEU A 17 8.28 -1.71 3.58
C LEU A 17 7.09 -2.52 3.05
N GLY A 18 7.37 -3.53 2.23
CA GLY A 18 6.37 -4.33 1.55
C GLY A 18 5.44 -5.06 2.50
N GLY A 19 5.95 -5.70 3.54
CA GLY A 19 5.13 -6.40 4.52
C GLY A 19 4.16 -5.46 5.25
N ILE A 20 4.66 -4.33 5.74
CA ILE A 20 3.84 -3.37 6.49
C ILE A 20 2.76 -2.73 5.61
N THR A 21 3.12 -2.29 4.40
CA THR A 21 2.15 -1.70 3.46
C THR A 21 1.20 -2.75 2.89
N ALA A 22 1.64 -4.00 2.72
CA ALA A 22 0.76 -5.08 2.29
C ALA A 22 -0.26 -5.45 3.37
N PHE A 23 0.14 -5.42 4.64
CA PHE A 23 -0.77 -5.61 5.76
C PHE A 23 -1.91 -4.59 5.74
N SER A 24 -1.61 -3.29 5.63
CA SER A 24 -2.68 -2.28 5.55
C SER A 24 -3.50 -2.38 4.26
N ALA A 25 -2.87 -2.71 3.12
CA ALA A 25 -3.59 -2.93 1.86
C ALA A 25 -4.60 -4.09 1.97
N GLY A 26 -4.19 -5.20 2.60
CA GLY A 26 -5.05 -6.34 2.88
C GLY A 26 -6.21 -5.96 3.80
N MET A 27 -5.96 -5.15 4.82
CA MET A 27 -7.01 -4.66 5.71
C MET A 27 -8.06 -3.82 4.96
N VAL A 28 -7.62 -2.85 4.16
CA VAL A 28 -8.51 -1.96 3.39
C VAL A 28 -9.32 -2.77 2.37
N ASN A 29 -8.67 -3.69 1.66
CA ASN A 29 -9.35 -4.48 0.64
C ASN A 29 -10.42 -5.39 1.24
N VAL A 30 -10.15 -6.07 2.37
CA VAL A 30 -11.17 -6.89 3.03
C VAL A 30 -12.29 -6.03 3.63
N ALA A 31 -11.97 -4.88 4.25
CA ALA A 31 -13.01 -3.96 4.73
C ALA A 31 -13.92 -3.47 3.59
N SER A 32 -13.34 -3.12 2.45
CA SER A 32 -14.08 -2.72 1.25
C SER A 32 -14.98 -3.84 0.71
N VAL A 33 -14.50 -5.08 0.70
CA VAL A 33 -15.31 -6.22 0.26
C VAL A 33 -16.50 -6.45 1.18
N ILE A 34 -16.31 -6.33 2.50
CA ILE A 34 -17.38 -6.53 3.48
C ILE A 34 -18.45 -5.44 3.35
N VAL A 35 -18.06 -4.18 3.17
CA VAL A 35 -19.00 -3.05 3.13
C VAL A 35 -19.61 -2.85 1.75
N PHE A 36 -18.80 -2.89 0.70
CA PHE A 36 -19.19 -2.44 -0.64
C PHE A 36 -19.24 -3.57 -1.67
N PHE A 37 -18.93 -4.82 -1.29
CA PHE A 37 -18.78 -5.95 -2.22
C PHE A 37 -17.80 -5.68 -3.37
N SER A 38 -16.78 -4.84 -3.12
CA SER A 38 -15.87 -4.33 -4.15
C SER A 38 -14.42 -4.40 -3.71
N PHE A 39 -13.54 -4.86 -4.62
CA PHE A 39 -12.11 -5.05 -4.36
C PHE A 39 -11.30 -3.79 -4.70
N THR A 40 -10.67 -3.17 -3.71
CA THR A 40 -9.83 -1.97 -3.93
C THR A 40 -8.41 -2.29 -4.40
N SER A 41 -8.03 -3.57 -4.40
CA SER A 41 -6.73 -4.04 -4.86
C SER A 41 -6.74 -4.66 -6.28
N ASN A 42 -7.91 -4.89 -6.88
CA ASN A 42 -8.05 -5.67 -8.12
C ASN A 42 -8.43 -4.80 -9.33
N VAL A 43 -7.50 -3.96 -9.78
CA VAL A 43 -7.74 -3.07 -10.94
C VAL A 43 -7.98 -3.84 -12.24
N THR A 44 -7.32 -5.00 -12.41
CA THR A 44 -7.55 -5.87 -13.59
C THR A 44 -9.01 -6.31 -13.70
N GLY A 45 -9.67 -6.61 -12.59
CA GLY A 45 -11.10 -6.91 -12.56
C GLY A 45 -11.95 -5.76 -13.11
N TYR A 46 -11.66 -4.52 -12.72
CA TYR A 46 -12.40 -3.36 -13.22
C TYR A 46 -12.24 -3.11 -14.71
N TYR A 47 -11.09 -3.42 -15.32
CA TYR A 47 -10.96 -3.36 -16.78
C TYR A 47 -11.91 -4.34 -17.48
N ALA A 48 -12.08 -5.54 -16.94
CA ALA A 48 -13.03 -6.53 -17.48
C ALA A 48 -14.48 -6.07 -17.30
N VAL A 49 -14.83 -5.57 -16.11
CA VAL A 49 -16.17 -5.03 -15.83
C VAL A 49 -16.46 -3.82 -16.75
N PHE A 50 -15.51 -2.92 -16.93
CA PHE A 50 -15.65 -1.78 -17.84
C PHE A 50 -15.97 -2.24 -19.27
N ALA A 51 -15.18 -3.17 -19.82
CA ALA A 51 -15.42 -3.70 -21.16
C ALA A 51 -16.80 -4.38 -21.27
N GLN A 52 -17.21 -5.11 -20.24
CA GLN A 52 -18.52 -5.77 -20.19
C GLN A 52 -19.68 -4.76 -20.17
N GLU A 53 -19.60 -3.72 -19.35
CA GLU A 53 -20.68 -2.72 -19.25
C GLU A 53 -20.82 -1.89 -20.53
N ILE A 54 -19.71 -1.56 -21.18
CA ILE A 54 -19.73 -0.93 -22.52
C ILE A 54 -20.37 -1.89 -23.55
N ALA A 55 -20.04 -3.18 -23.52
CA ALA A 55 -20.62 -4.16 -24.44
C ALA A 55 -22.13 -4.36 -24.24
N LYS A 56 -22.64 -4.19 -23.02
CA LYS A 56 -24.08 -4.23 -22.71
C LYS A 56 -24.83 -2.93 -23.08
N GLY A 57 -24.12 -1.85 -23.40
CA GLY A 57 -24.70 -0.51 -23.58
C GLY A 57 -25.00 0.22 -22.26
N ASN A 58 -24.47 -0.27 -21.14
CA ASN A 58 -24.65 0.32 -19.81
C ASN A 58 -23.64 1.46 -19.58
N TRP A 59 -23.88 2.59 -20.23
CA TRP A 59 -22.94 3.72 -20.24
C TRP A 59 -22.68 4.32 -18.85
N TYR A 60 -23.69 4.37 -17.97
CA TYR A 60 -23.54 4.90 -16.62
C TYR A 60 -22.56 4.04 -15.79
N GLN A 61 -22.81 2.73 -15.71
CA GLN A 61 -21.94 1.80 -14.99
C GLN A 61 -20.54 1.75 -15.61
N GLY A 62 -20.45 1.80 -16.95
CA GLY A 62 -19.17 1.93 -17.65
C GLY A 62 -18.40 3.20 -17.22
N ALA A 63 -19.07 4.34 -17.11
CA ALA A 63 -18.45 5.59 -16.66
C ALA A 63 -17.98 5.52 -15.19
N VAL A 64 -18.77 4.88 -14.31
CA VAL A 64 -18.40 4.66 -12.89
C VAL A 64 -17.15 3.80 -12.77
N VAL A 65 -17.09 2.68 -13.49
CA VAL A 65 -15.93 1.78 -13.44
C VAL A 65 -14.69 2.43 -14.07
N LEU A 66 -14.87 3.21 -15.15
CA LEU A 66 -13.79 4.01 -15.70
C LEU A 66 -13.29 5.05 -14.69
N PHE A 67 -14.20 5.72 -13.98
CA PHE A 67 -13.87 6.68 -12.93
C PHE A 67 -13.04 6.03 -11.81
N TRP A 68 -13.41 4.83 -11.38
CA TRP A 68 -12.63 4.01 -10.43
C TRP A 68 -11.21 3.71 -10.91
N ILE A 69 -11.05 3.28 -12.17
CA ILE A 69 -9.73 3.04 -12.78
C ILE A 69 -8.90 4.33 -12.81
N LEU A 70 -9.53 5.45 -13.18
CA LEU A 70 -8.86 6.75 -13.25
C LEU A 70 -8.46 7.26 -11.87
N LEU A 71 -9.27 7.07 -10.83
CA LEU A 71 -8.91 7.44 -9.47
C LEU A 71 -7.70 6.66 -8.95
N PHE A 72 -7.64 5.35 -9.22
CA PHE A 72 -6.45 4.57 -8.89
C PHE A 72 -5.21 5.08 -9.63
N LEU A 73 -5.34 5.37 -10.94
CA LEU A 73 -4.26 5.91 -11.77
C LEU A 73 -3.78 7.27 -11.25
N VAL A 74 -4.71 8.19 -10.94
CA VAL A 74 -4.42 9.53 -10.43
C VAL A 74 -3.76 9.45 -9.06
N GLY A 75 -4.21 8.57 -8.17
CA GLY A 75 -3.55 8.33 -6.88
C GLY A 75 -2.11 7.88 -7.04
N SER A 76 -1.86 6.89 -7.90
CA SER A 76 -0.52 6.39 -8.19
C SER A 76 0.38 7.46 -8.83
N MET A 77 -0.18 8.21 -9.80
CA MET A 77 0.51 9.31 -10.47
C MET A 77 0.87 10.42 -9.50
N LEU A 78 -0.05 10.84 -8.63
CA LEU A 78 0.18 11.90 -7.64
C LEU A 78 1.30 11.50 -6.68
N SER A 79 1.27 10.27 -6.18
CA SER A 79 2.32 9.73 -5.31
C SER A 79 3.70 9.77 -6.00
N ASN A 80 3.77 9.31 -7.26
CA ASN A 80 5.01 9.36 -8.04
C ASN A 80 5.48 10.80 -8.31
N LEU A 81 4.58 11.72 -8.67
CA LEU A 81 4.91 13.13 -8.91
C LEU A 81 5.51 13.80 -7.67
N ILE A 82 4.92 13.55 -6.49
CA ILE A 82 5.44 14.03 -5.21
C ILE A 82 6.85 13.49 -4.98
N ILE A 83 7.08 12.20 -5.24
CA ILE A 83 8.37 11.56 -4.99
C ILE A 83 9.46 12.05 -5.93
N ILE A 84 9.14 12.20 -7.22
CA ILE A 84 10.07 12.67 -8.25
C ILE A 84 10.44 14.13 -8.01
N HIS A 85 9.46 15.02 -7.82
CA HIS A 85 9.71 16.46 -7.67
C HIS A 85 10.20 16.83 -6.26
N GLY A 86 9.91 16.02 -5.24
CA GLY A 86 10.40 16.20 -3.88
C GLY A 86 11.86 15.77 -3.72
N LYS A 87 12.38 14.90 -4.59
CA LYS A 87 13.77 14.44 -4.56
C LYS A 87 14.73 15.61 -4.78
N GLY A 88 15.59 15.87 -3.81
CA GLY A 88 16.59 16.96 -3.87
C GLY A 88 16.09 18.33 -3.39
N ARG A 89 14.76 18.54 -3.27
CA ARG A 89 14.17 19.74 -2.66
C ARG A 89 13.83 19.57 -1.18
N PHE A 90 13.36 18.39 -0.79
CA PHE A 90 12.96 18.07 0.58
C PHE A 90 13.69 16.85 1.12
N SER A 91 13.62 16.66 2.45
CA SER A 91 14.09 15.42 3.07
C SER A 91 13.32 14.22 2.53
N SER A 92 14.01 13.10 2.28
CA SER A 92 13.39 11.84 1.82
C SER A 92 12.18 11.43 2.67
N TYR A 93 12.24 11.66 3.99
CA TYR A 93 11.12 11.36 4.88
C TYR A 93 9.88 12.20 4.57
N LEU A 94 10.05 13.51 4.38
CA LEU A 94 8.94 14.41 4.11
C LEU A 94 8.26 14.04 2.80
N THR A 95 9.07 13.84 1.75
CA THR A 95 8.60 13.45 0.42
C THR A 95 7.81 12.15 0.45
N HIS A 96 8.26 11.15 1.20
CA HIS A 96 7.58 9.85 1.31
C HIS A 96 6.39 9.85 2.28
N SER A 97 6.33 10.80 3.22
CA SER A 97 5.23 10.88 4.19
C SER A 97 3.98 11.53 3.59
N ILE A 98 4.12 12.40 2.59
CA ILE A 98 2.97 13.10 1.99
C ILE A 98 1.98 12.10 1.36
N PRO A 99 2.37 11.14 0.49
CA PRO A 99 1.42 10.17 -0.05
C PRO A 99 0.78 9.28 1.02
N LEU A 100 1.53 8.94 2.09
CA LEU A 100 1.02 8.18 3.23
C LEU A 100 -0.04 8.98 4.01
N VAL A 101 0.16 10.28 4.22
CA VAL A 101 -0.83 11.14 4.87
C VAL A 101 -2.09 11.25 4.01
N LEU A 102 -1.94 11.41 2.69
CA LEU A 102 -3.09 11.43 1.77
C LEU A 102 -3.86 10.10 1.79
N GLU A 103 -3.16 8.96 1.82
CA GLU A 103 -3.77 7.63 1.98
C GLU A 103 -4.59 7.56 3.27
N ILE A 104 -4.02 7.98 4.41
CA ILE A 104 -4.71 7.99 5.70
C ILE A 104 -5.94 8.88 5.66
N LEU A 105 -5.84 10.09 5.09
CA LEU A 105 -6.97 11.02 5.00
C LEU A 105 -8.10 10.46 4.12
N SER A 106 -7.78 9.81 3.01
CA SER A 106 -8.79 9.16 2.15
C SER A 106 -9.50 8.01 2.86
N ILE A 107 -8.77 7.15 3.57
CA ILE A 107 -9.37 6.04 4.34
C ILE A 107 -10.18 6.58 5.53
N LEU A 108 -9.69 7.62 6.20
CA LEU A 108 -10.39 8.26 7.31
C LEU A 108 -11.69 8.93 6.85
N PHE A 109 -11.67 9.59 5.69
CA PHE A 109 -12.88 10.14 5.06
C PHE A 109 -13.93 9.06 4.86
N VAL A 110 -13.55 7.91 4.30
CA VAL A 110 -14.48 6.77 4.12
C VAL A 110 -15.01 6.26 5.45
N GLY A 111 -14.15 6.10 6.46
CA GLY A 111 -14.57 5.67 7.79
C GLY A 111 -15.57 6.62 8.47
N ILE A 112 -15.30 7.94 8.44
CA ILE A 112 -16.20 8.97 8.99
C ILE A 112 -17.52 9.00 8.22
N TYR A 113 -17.46 8.95 6.89
CA TYR A 113 -18.67 8.99 6.07
C TYR A 113 -19.57 7.78 6.36
N LEU A 114 -18.98 6.59 6.46
CA LEU A 114 -19.68 5.35 6.83
C LEU A 114 -20.30 5.37 8.24
N ASP A 115 -19.67 6.05 9.20
CA ASP A 115 -20.15 6.07 10.59
C ASP A 115 -21.25 7.13 10.81
N VAL A 116 -21.22 8.24 10.06
CA VAL A 116 -22.07 9.42 10.33
C VAL A 116 -23.16 9.65 9.28
N PHE A 117 -22.88 9.41 8.00
CA PHE A 117 -23.70 9.92 6.90
C PHE A 117 -24.26 8.85 5.96
N TYR A 118 -23.81 7.60 6.07
CA TYR A 118 -24.09 6.59 5.06
C TYR A 118 -25.55 6.12 5.08
N GLU A 119 -26.25 6.33 3.96
CA GLU A 119 -27.65 5.95 3.75
C GLU A 119 -27.80 4.73 2.82
N ASP A 120 -26.71 4.01 2.54
CA ASP A 120 -26.67 2.81 1.68
C ASP A 120 -27.17 3.07 0.24
N SER A 121 -26.95 4.29 -0.28
CA SER A 121 -27.27 4.60 -1.67
C SER A 121 -26.17 4.12 -2.62
N LEU A 122 -26.57 3.78 -3.86
CA LEU A 122 -25.63 3.36 -4.90
C LEU A 122 -24.53 4.40 -5.15
N LYS A 123 -24.90 5.69 -5.21
CA LYS A 123 -23.97 6.78 -5.50
C LYS A 123 -22.92 6.97 -4.39
N GLU A 124 -23.32 6.81 -3.13
CA GLU A 124 -22.38 6.87 -2.01
C GLU A 124 -21.36 5.74 -2.10
N THR A 125 -21.82 4.52 -2.34
CA THR A 125 -20.95 3.35 -2.53
C THR A 125 -19.97 3.58 -3.69
N GLU A 126 -20.43 4.13 -4.82
CA GLU A 126 -19.59 4.47 -5.97
C GLU A 126 -18.48 5.47 -5.61
N ILE A 127 -18.80 6.51 -4.84
CA ILE A 127 -17.84 7.53 -4.41
C ILE A 127 -16.86 6.98 -3.39
N LEU A 128 -17.34 6.22 -2.39
CA LEU A 128 -16.51 5.68 -1.30
C LEU A 128 -15.53 4.61 -1.80
N VAL A 129 -15.97 3.71 -2.69
CA VAL A 129 -15.06 2.76 -3.36
C VAL A 129 -14.02 3.51 -4.19
N GLY A 130 -14.43 4.57 -4.89
CA GLY A 130 -13.50 5.45 -5.61
C GLY A 130 -12.43 6.06 -4.71
N ALA A 131 -12.82 6.58 -3.54
CA ALA A 131 -11.89 7.15 -2.56
C ALA A 131 -10.89 6.09 -2.02
N LEU A 132 -11.35 4.86 -1.77
CA LEU A 132 -10.47 3.76 -1.38
C LEU A 132 -9.52 3.35 -2.51
N LEU A 133 -9.99 3.32 -3.77
CA LEU A 133 -9.15 3.05 -4.94
C LEU A 133 -8.08 4.12 -5.15
N PHE A 134 -8.43 5.39 -4.93
CA PHE A 134 -7.46 6.48 -4.92
C PHE A 134 -6.40 6.28 -3.82
N ALA A 135 -6.81 5.90 -2.60
CA ALA A 135 -5.90 5.60 -1.49
C ALA A 135 -4.95 4.43 -1.82
N MET A 136 -5.48 3.33 -2.38
CA MET A 136 -4.66 2.20 -2.83
C MET A 136 -3.74 2.59 -4.00
N GLY A 137 -4.19 3.47 -4.89
CA GLY A 137 -3.34 4.07 -5.92
C GLY A 137 -2.15 4.81 -5.34
N LEU A 138 -2.37 5.71 -4.37
CA LEU A 138 -1.32 6.44 -3.66
C LEU A 138 -0.29 5.51 -3.03
N GLN A 139 -0.77 4.47 -2.35
CA GLN A 139 0.07 3.49 -1.66
C GLN A 139 0.91 2.66 -2.63
N ASN A 140 0.32 2.18 -3.72
CA ASN A 140 1.03 1.43 -4.76
C ASN A 140 2.06 2.31 -5.46
N GLY A 141 1.72 3.57 -5.76
CA GLY A 141 2.67 4.53 -6.29
C GLY A 141 3.86 4.75 -5.34
N LEU A 142 3.58 4.94 -4.05
CA LEU A 142 4.59 5.18 -3.02
C LEU A 142 5.56 4.01 -2.88
N THR A 143 5.01 2.79 -2.74
CA THR A 143 5.80 1.57 -2.57
C THR A 143 6.62 1.28 -3.82
N ALA A 144 6.06 1.46 -5.02
CA ALA A 144 6.76 1.28 -6.28
C ALA A 144 7.91 2.28 -6.46
N SER A 145 7.69 3.59 -6.25
CA SER A 145 8.76 4.59 -6.44
C SER A 145 9.90 4.40 -5.44
N ILE A 146 9.60 4.02 -4.19
CA ILE A 146 10.61 3.84 -3.15
C ILE A 146 11.43 2.55 -3.37
N SER A 147 10.79 1.49 -3.86
CA SER A 147 11.40 0.16 -4.04
C SER A 147 11.96 -0.10 -5.44
N ASN A 148 11.90 0.88 -6.35
CA ASN A 148 12.26 0.68 -7.76
C ASN A 148 11.38 -0.36 -8.46
N SER A 149 10.07 -0.32 -8.17
CA SER A 149 9.05 -1.25 -8.65
C SER A 149 9.21 -2.70 -8.19
N VAL A 150 10.14 -2.99 -7.27
CA VAL A 150 10.36 -4.33 -6.71
C VAL A 150 9.21 -4.74 -5.78
N VAL A 151 8.61 -3.78 -5.07
CA VAL A 151 7.50 -4.02 -4.15
C VAL A 151 6.22 -3.46 -4.75
N LYS A 152 5.22 -4.33 -4.93
CA LYS A 152 3.86 -3.99 -5.37
C LYS A 152 2.87 -4.78 -4.52
N THR A 153 2.23 -4.13 -3.54
CA THR A 153 1.49 -4.81 -2.47
C THR A 153 0.14 -5.39 -2.91
N THR A 154 -0.50 -4.79 -3.90
CA THR A 154 -1.82 -5.18 -4.39
C THR A 154 -1.77 -6.12 -5.60
N HIS A 155 -0.58 -6.33 -6.18
CA HIS A 155 -0.38 -7.19 -7.36
C HIS A 155 -0.30 -8.68 -6.98
N LEU A 156 -1.23 -9.15 -6.14
CA LEU A 156 -1.18 -10.47 -5.51
C LEU A 156 -1.16 -11.62 -6.53
N THR A 157 -1.85 -11.47 -7.66
CA THR A 157 -1.79 -12.42 -8.78
C THR A 157 -0.37 -12.60 -9.30
N GLY A 158 0.35 -11.50 -9.54
CA GLY A 158 1.74 -11.54 -10.00
C GLY A 158 2.68 -12.11 -8.94
N LEU A 159 2.52 -11.72 -7.68
CA LEU A 159 3.33 -12.24 -6.57
C LEU A 159 3.14 -13.77 -6.40
N THR A 160 1.92 -14.25 -6.58
CA THR A 160 1.59 -15.69 -6.50
C THR A 160 2.26 -16.47 -7.62
N THR A 161 2.21 -15.97 -8.86
CA THR A 161 2.91 -16.58 -10.00
C THR A 161 4.42 -16.58 -9.79
N ASP A 162 4.98 -15.47 -9.33
CA ASP A 162 6.43 -15.38 -9.05
C ASP A 162 6.85 -16.33 -7.92
N LEU A 163 6.04 -16.50 -6.88
CA LEU A 163 6.28 -17.49 -5.83
C LEU A 163 6.23 -18.92 -6.39
N ALA A 164 5.26 -19.24 -7.24
CA ALA A 164 5.16 -20.56 -7.88
C ALA A 164 6.40 -20.87 -8.73
N ILE A 165 6.91 -19.87 -9.46
CA ILE A 165 8.16 -19.99 -10.24
C ILE A 165 9.35 -20.26 -9.30
N LEU A 166 9.48 -19.51 -8.19
CA LEU A 166 10.60 -19.69 -7.25
C LEU A 166 10.54 -21.05 -6.55
N ILE A 167 9.37 -21.48 -6.10
CA ILE A 167 9.14 -22.82 -5.53
C ILE A 167 9.57 -23.90 -6.54
N SER A 168 9.18 -23.73 -7.81
CA SER A 168 9.58 -24.63 -8.89
C SER A 168 11.09 -24.60 -9.13
N MET A 169 11.73 -23.43 -9.06
CA MET A 169 13.19 -23.31 -9.21
C MET A 169 13.95 -24.02 -8.10
N PHE A 170 13.48 -23.99 -6.85
CA PHE A 170 14.12 -24.65 -5.71
C PHE A 170 14.05 -26.18 -5.74
N THR A 171 13.27 -26.77 -6.65
CA THR A 171 13.33 -28.22 -6.91
C THR A 171 14.71 -28.63 -7.40
N LYS A 172 15.41 -27.75 -8.14
CA LYS A 172 16.81 -27.94 -8.58
C LYS A 172 17.77 -27.56 -7.46
N GLU A 173 18.65 -28.49 -7.08
CA GLU A 173 19.62 -28.30 -5.99
C GLU A 173 20.54 -27.09 -6.23
N SER A 174 20.94 -26.85 -7.48
CA SER A 174 21.77 -25.70 -7.89
C SER A 174 21.15 -24.33 -7.56
N ASN A 175 19.82 -24.27 -7.42
CA ASN A 175 19.11 -23.02 -7.16
C ASN A 175 18.86 -22.78 -5.66
N ARG A 176 19.01 -23.80 -4.82
CA ARG A 176 18.73 -23.71 -3.37
C ARG A 176 19.74 -22.84 -2.63
N SER A 177 20.99 -22.82 -3.10
CA SER A 177 22.07 -21.98 -2.55
C SER A 177 22.16 -20.60 -3.21
N ASN A 178 21.33 -20.30 -4.22
CA ASN A 178 21.34 -19.01 -4.87
C ASN A 178 20.66 -17.96 -3.98
N LYS A 179 21.49 -17.15 -3.30
CA LYS A 179 21.06 -16.12 -2.36
C LYS A 179 20.02 -15.15 -2.95
N ALA A 180 20.15 -14.76 -4.21
CA ALA A 180 19.22 -13.82 -4.83
C ALA A 180 17.81 -14.41 -4.98
N LEU A 181 17.70 -15.71 -5.29
CA LEU A 181 16.41 -16.40 -5.37
C LEU A 181 15.77 -16.56 -3.99
N VAL A 182 16.57 -16.94 -2.99
CA VAL A 182 16.12 -17.09 -1.60
C VAL A 182 15.64 -15.76 -1.03
N ASP A 183 16.40 -14.68 -1.25
CA ASP A 183 16.03 -13.33 -0.82
C ASP A 183 14.74 -12.85 -1.52
N LYS A 184 14.59 -13.10 -2.83
CA LYS A 184 13.35 -12.79 -3.56
C LYS A 184 12.17 -13.59 -3.00
N PHE A 185 12.35 -14.88 -2.71
CA PHE A 185 11.31 -15.73 -2.14
C PHE A 185 10.82 -15.20 -0.78
N HIS A 186 11.74 -14.87 0.13
CA HIS A 186 11.38 -14.30 1.42
C HIS A 186 10.66 -12.96 1.31
N LEU A 187 11.06 -12.11 0.35
CA LEU A 187 10.37 -10.85 0.08
C LEU A 187 8.93 -11.07 -0.37
N LEU A 188 8.72 -11.91 -1.38
CA LEU A 188 7.37 -12.15 -1.91
C LEU A 188 6.48 -12.85 -0.89
N LEU A 189 7.02 -13.86 -0.20
CA LEU A 189 6.28 -14.58 0.84
C LEU A 189 5.87 -13.63 1.97
N SER A 190 6.78 -12.76 2.42
CA SER A 190 6.46 -11.77 3.45
C SER A 190 5.34 -10.81 3.02
N ILE A 191 5.31 -10.39 1.76
CA ILE A 191 4.26 -9.49 1.24
C ILE A 191 2.92 -10.22 1.20
N VAL A 192 2.89 -11.43 0.63
CA VAL A 192 1.66 -12.24 0.52
C VAL A 192 1.12 -12.59 1.90
N SER A 193 1.96 -13.10 2.81
CA SER A 193 1.54 -13.45 4.16
C SER A 193 1.05 -12.22 4.93
N ALA A 194 1.74 -11.08 4.84
CA ALA A 194 1.29 -9.87 5.52
C ALA A 194 -0.04 -9.34 4.97
N TYR A 195 -0.26 -9.41 3.65
CA TYR A 195 -1.55 -9.06 3.03
C TYR A 195 -2.69 -9.92 3.58
N VAL A 196 -2.49 -11.24 3.61
CA VAL A 196 -3.50 -12.18 4.14
C VAL A 196 -3.77 -11.93 5.61
N VAL A 197 -2.73 -11.78 6.44
CA VAL A 197 -2.89 -11.49 7.87
C VAL A 197 -3.59 -10.16 8.11
N GLY A 198 -3.28 -9.12 7.32
CA GLY A 198 -4.00 -7.84 7.37
C GLY A 198 -5.48 -8.00 7.02
N GLY A 199 -5.79 -8.74 5.96
CA GLY A 199 -7.16 -9.07 5.60
C GLY A 199 -7.91 -9.81 6.71
N LEU A 200 -7.28 -10.82 7.33
CA LEU A 200 -7.86 -11.54 8.46
C LEU A 200 -8.12 -10.63 9.66
N VAL A 201 -7.15 -9.78 10.03
CA VAL A 201 -7.31 -8.81 11.14
C VAL A 201 -8.46 -7.86 10.85
N SER A 202 -8.60 -7.37 9.61
CA SER A 202 -9.72 -6.50 9.22
C SER A 202 -11.05 -7.22 9.27
N GLY A 203 -11.17 -8.44 8.73
CA GLY A 203 -12.41 -9.22 8.80
C GLY A 203 -12.85 -9.54 10.23
N ILE A 204 -11.91 -9.91 11.10
CA ILE A 204 -12.18 -10.12 12.52
C ILE A 204 -12.58 -8.80 13.19
N SER A 205 -11.81 -7.73 12.96
CA SER A 205 -12.10 -6.40 13.53
C SER A 205 -13.48 -5.90 13.11
N PHE A 206 -13.88 -6.13 11.85
CA PHE A 206 -15.18 -5.72 11.33
C PHE A 206 -16.34 -6.43 12.03
N THR A 207 -16.13 -7.68 12.48
CA THR A 207 -17.14 -8.43 13.25
C THR A 207 -17.43 -7.76 14.60
N TYR A 208 -16.45 -7.11 15.22
CA TYR A 208 -16.60 -6.48 16.55
C TYR A 208 -16.79 -4.96 16.51
N LEU A 209 -16.25 -4.30 15.48
CA LEU A 209 -16.14 -2.84 15.39
C LEU A 209 -16.94 -2.26 14.21
N SER A 210 -17.42 -3.09 13.28
CA SER A 210 -18.14 -2.68 12.07
C SER A 210 -17.33 -1.59 11.31
N ASN A 211 -17.97 -0.47 10.98
CA ASN A 211 -17.37 0.65 10.23
C ASN A 211 -16.14 1.27 10.93
N LYS A 212 -16.01 1.12 12.26
CA LYS A 212 -14.84 1.61 13.00
C LYS A 212 -13.54 0.88 12.64
N THR A 213 -13.62 -0.22 11.90
CA THR A 213 -12.44 -0.93 11.35
C THR A 213 -11.57 -0.02 10.48
N PHE A 214 -12.17 0.94 9.75
CA PHE A 214 -11.38 1.91 8.98
C PHE A 214 -10.49 2.78 9.87
N TYR A 215 -10.93 3.12 11.09
CA TYR A 215 -10.09 3.82 12.06
C TYR A 215 -8.92 2.97 12.55
N VAL A 216 -9.12 1.65 12.68
CA VAL A 216 -8.04 0.72 13.03
C VAL A 216 -6.98 0.71 11.92
N VAL A 217 -7.39 0.71 10.65
CA VAL A 217 -6.46 0.83 9.52
C VAL A 217 -5.67 2.15 9.57
N CYS A 218 -6.36 3.28 9.77
CA CYS A 218 -5.71 4.59 9.91
C CYS A 218 -4.73 4.60 11.08
N PHE A 219 -5.10 4.01 12.22
CA PHE A 219 -4.23 3.89 13.39
C PHE A 219 -2.96 3.09 13.08
N VAL A 220 -3.10 1.94 12.40
CA VAL A 220 -1.96 1.13 11.96
C VAL A 220 -1.03 1.97 11.08
N LEU A 221 -1.56 2.63 10.05
CA LEU A 221 -0.79 3.51 9.15
C LEU A 221 -0.09 4.67 9.88
N LEU A 222 -0.76 5.28 10.87
CA LEU A 222 -0.18 6.34 11.70
C LEU A 222 0.98 5.82 12.55
N VAL A 223 0.82 4.67 13.21
CA VAL A 223 1.90 4.05 14.01
C VAL A 223 3.12 3.77 13.14
N ILE A 224 2.90 3.31 11.90
CA ILE A 224 3.97 3.06 10.93
C ILE A 224 4.71 4.36 10.57
N GLY A 225 3.96 5.42 10.24
CA GLY A 225 4.53 6.74 9.92
C GLY A 225 5.33 7.31 11.09
N LEU A 226 4.77 7.27 12.31
CA LEU A 226 5.40 7.78 13.52
C LEU A 226 6.65 6.99 13.94
N TYR A 227 6.63 5.66 13.83
CA TYR A 227 7.81 4.83 14.08
C TYR A 227 8.96 5.21 13.13
N ASP A 228 8.62 5.45 11.87
CA ASP A 228 9.57 5.90 10.86
C ASP A 228 10.05 7.35 11.07
N HIS A 229 9.29 8.20 11.72
CA HIS A 229 9.75 9.51 12.19
C HIS A 229 10.71 9.39 13.38
N TYR A 230 10.29 8.65 14.42
CA TYR A 230 11.00 8.57 15.69
C TYR A 230 12.43 8.05 15.52
N LYS A 231 12.61 6.95 14.78
CA LYS A 231 13.95 6.40 14.57
C LYS A 231 14.82 7.31 13.65
N LEU A 232 14.27 8.29 12.91
CA LEU A 232 15.06 9.27 12.13
C LEU A 232 15.63 10.31 13.08
N TYR A 233 14.75 10.79 13.95
CA TYR A 233 15.12 11.73 15.01
C TYR A 233 16.26 11.17 15.86
N LEU A 234 16.19 9.90 16.27
CA LEU A 234 17.27 9.24 17.02
C LEU A 234 18.60 9.17 16.25
N LEU A 235 18.58 8.81 14.97
CA LEU A 235 19.80 8.73 14.16
C LEU A 235 20.44 10.13 13.97
N LYS A 236 19.60 11.15 13.74
CA LYS A 236 20.08 12.54 13.63
C LYS A 236 20.69 13.00 14.96
N LYS A 237 20.07 12.66 16.09
CA LYS A 237 20.60 12.95 17.43
C LYS A 237 21.92 12.22 17.70
N GLN A 238 22.04 10.94 17.33
CA GLN A 238 23.29 10.18 17.45
C GLN A 238 24.41 10.75 16.58
N PHE A 239 24.12 11.13 15.34
CA PHE A 239 25.09 11.76 14.45
C PHE A 239 25.60 13.09 14.99
N VAL A 240 24.68 13.96 15.45
CA VAL A 240 25.03 15.24 16.09
C VAL A 240 25.85 15.03 17.37
N ASN A 241 25.50 14.02 18.18
CA ASN A 241 26.24 13.72 19.40
C ASN A 241 27.63 13.14 19.11
N HIS A 242 27.80 12.34 18.05
CA HIS A 242 29.09 11.76 17.67
C HIS A 242 30.04 12.82 17.08
N HIS A 243 29.53 13.84 16.40
CA HIS A 243 30.32 14.97 15.89
C HIS A 243 30.47 16.13 16.89
N ARG A 244 29.86 16.03 18.08
CA ARG A 244 30.07 16.94 19.21
C ARG A 244 31.07 16.43 20.24
N GLN A 245 31.61 15.22 20.10
CA GLN A 245 32.77 14.81 20.90
C GLN A 245 33.99 15.60 20.40
N PRO A 246 34.60 16.47 21.23
CA PRO A 246 35.86 17.08 20.85
C PRO A 246 36.87 15.96 20.67
N VAL A 247 37.73 16.08 19.66
CA VAL A 247 39.01 15.37 19.65
C VAL A 247 39.66 15.72 20.99
N ALA A 248 39.68 14.76 21.92
CA ALA A 248 40.41 14.92 23.17
C ALA A 248 41.88 15.08 22.76
N ALA A 249 42.37 16.31 22.90
CA ALA A 249 43.77 16.68 22.70
C ALA A 249 44.62 16.11 23.85
#